data_AF-A0A923ZJF9-F1
#
_entry.id   AF-A0A923ZJF9-F1
#
_cell.length_a   1.000
_cell.length_b   1.000
_cell.length_c   1.000
_cell.angle_alpha   90.00
_cell.angle_beta   90.00
_cell.angle_gamma   90.00
#
_symmetry.space_group_name_H-M   'P 1'
#
loop_
_entity.id
_entity.type
_entity.pdbx_description
1 polymer ?
#
loop_
_entity_poly.entity_id
_entity_poly.type
_entity_poly.pdbx_seq_one_letter_code
_entity_poly.pdbx_strand_id
1 'polypeptide(L)'
;MSLVSFLGIIVYSFSRKYMKGDVRYSHFFRNMLLLLLSVILMAVSDNLFLFWITLCCSNWMLAKLIVHKSSWKAAKASGRLAMQNFILGCSCIALAFVLMYLITGKSSIQYIVHHPDDSLYMAFALIMLLIGAMTQSAIWPFHRWLISSLNAPTPVSAIMHAGIVNAGGFLLARFAPLYFSMPKILNMIFIVGLITALLGSLWKLMQHDVKRMLASSTMGQMGFMFVQCGLGLFPAAMAHLCWHGMFKAYLFLASGGAAQEKRLQLGYPPRFIIFLFALAFGVFGTYVFVKVSNINWFAADTTLVLVSIVFIAGTQLALMILRDSSFKMWPLAMIVTGIMGSIYGINVYFFDFILSPLNLMQAQALNMLHIIALILLVFAWLFMVFIRYSNYAGQFPNWLLSLYVKTLNSSQPHPATITTYRKEYEYV
;
A
#
# COMPACT_ATOMS: atom_id res chain seq x y z
N MET A 1 -2.65 17.25 -2.80
CA MET A 1 -3.14 18.11 -1.69
C MET A 1 -4.57 17.78 -1.30
N SER A 2 -5.53 17.84 -2.24
CA SER A 2 -6.96 17.58 -2.01
C SER A 2 -7.24 16.31 -1.21
N LEU A 3 -6.63 15.18 -1.57
CA LEU A 3 -6.74 13.93 -0.80
C LEU A 3 -6.29 14.07 0.67
N VAL A 4 -5.12 14.69 0.91
CA VAL A 4 -4.56 14.86 2.25
C VAL A 4 -5.46 15.76 3.10
N SER A 5 -5.96 16.85 2.53
CA SER A 5 -6.89 17.75 3.21
C SER A 5 -8.23 17.06 3.52
N PHE A 6 -8.80 16.32 2.56
CA PHE A 6 -10.04 15.58 2.75
C PHE A 6 -9.93 14.55 3.87
N LEU A 7 -8.91 13.70 3.82
CA LEU A 7 -8.63 12.72 4.88
C LEU A 7 -8.31 13.41 6.21
N GLY A 8 -7.56 14.50 6.17
CA GLY A 8 -7.23 15.32 7.33
C GLY A 8 -8.48 15.81 8.05
N ILE A 9 -9.46 16.37 7.34
CA ILE A 9 -10.73 16.84 7.89
C ILE A 9 -11.53 15.70 8.52
N ILE A 10 -11.66 14.56 7.84
CA ILE A 10 -12.39 13.40 8.35
C ILE A 10 -11.76 12.87 9.65
N VAL A 11 -10.44 12.64 9.63
CA VAL A 11 -9.74 12.09 10.79
C VAL A 11 -9.72 13.10 11.93
N TYR A 12 -9.54 14.40 11.64
CA TYR A 12 -9.60 15.45 12.66
C TYR A 12 -10.98 15.49 13.33
N SER A 13 -12.05 15.42 12.54
CA SER A 13 -13.43 15.41 13.04
C SER A 13 -13.71 14.20 13.92
N PHE A 14 -13.29 13.00 13.48
CA PHE A 14 -13.39 11.78 14.29
C PHE A 14 -12.58 11.91 15.60
N SER A 15 -11.38 12.49 15.52
CA SER A 15 -10.47 12.64 16.66
C SER A 15 -11.07 13.48 17.79
N ARG A 16 -11.93 14.46 17.48
CA ARG A 16 -12.56 15.32 18.51
C ARG A 16 -13.39 14.51 19.51
N LYS A 17 -14.14 13.53 19.01
CA LYS A 17 -14.92 12.63 19.86
C LYS A 17 -14.03 11.58 20.52
N TYR A 18 -13.10 11.00 19.75
CA TYR A 18 -12.21 9.93 20.23
C TYR A 18 -11.29 10.37 21.37
N MET A 19 -10.77 11.60 21.32
CA MET A 19 -9.82 12.14 22.31
C MET A 19 -10.51 12.82 23.50
N LYS A 20 -11.84 12.87 23.57
CA LYS A 20 -12.56 13.54 24.66
C LYS A 20 -12.19 12.90 26.00
N GLY A 21 -11.71 13.72 26.94
CA GLY A 21 -11.25 13.26 28.26
C GLY A 21 -9.75 12.90 28.31
N ASP A 22 -9.01 12.98 27.20
CA ASP A 22 -7.55 12.77 27.22
C ASP A 22 -6.83 14.01 27.77
N VAL A 23 -5.95 13.81 28.76
CA VAL A 23 -5.15 14.87 29.41
C VAL A 23 -4.33 15.70 28.40
N ARG A 24 -3.93 15.09 27.27
CA ARG A 24 -3.08 15.72 26.24
C ARG A 24 -3.88 16.15 25.00
N TYR A 25 -5.17 16.44 25.15
CA TYR A 25 -6.06 16.82 24.06
C TYR A 25 -5.47 17.89 23.11
N SER A 26 -5.07 19.05 23.63
CA SER A 26 -4.55 20.15 22.79
C SER A 26 -3.22 19.81 22.11
N HIS A 27 -2.37 19.02 22.78
CA HIS A 27 -1.08 18.57 22.23
C HIS A 27 -1.27 17.64 21.05
N PHE A 28 -2.26 16.73 21.15
CA PHE A 28 -2.64 15.84 20.07
C PHE A 28 -3.03 16.62 18.80
N PHE A 29 -3.96 17.57 18.93
CA PHE A 29 -4.45 18.34 17.79
C PHE A 29 -3.39 19.24 17.16
N ARG A 30 -2.52 19.87 17.97
CA ARG A 30 -1.39 20.64 17.45
C ARG A 30 -0.44 19.77 16.63
N ASN A 31 -0.05 18.61 17.15
CA ASN A 31 0.86 17.70 16.46
C ASN A 31 0.22 17.12 15.18
N MET A 32 -1.08 16.82 15.23
CA MET A 32 -1.84 16.34 14.08
C MET A 32 -1.94 17.41 12.97
N LEU A 33 -2.17 18.67 13.34
CA LEU A 33 -2.18 19.78 12.38
C LEU A 33 -0.81 19.99 11.74
N LEU A 34 0.26 19.99 12.55
CA LEU A 34 1.64 20.11 12.06
C LEU A 34 2.01 18.96 11.12
N LEU A 35 1.57 17.73 11.45
CA LEU A 35 1.73 16.58 10.57
C LEU A 35 1.04 16.81 9.23
N LEU A 36 -0.24 17.18 9.22
CA LEU A 36 -0.99 17.44 7.99
C LEU A 36 -0.35 18.56 7.16
N LEU A 37 0.06 19.66 7.79
CA LEU A 37 0.73 20.76 7.13
C LEU A 37 2.05 20.31 6.48
N SER A 38 2.88 19.54 7.21
CA SER A 38 4.15 19.04 6.69
C SER A 38 3.97 18.12 5.48
N VAL A 39 2.95 17.24 5.48
CA VAL A 39 2.65 16.37 4.33
C VAL A 39 2.12 17.17 3.14
N ILE A 40 1.31 18.20 3.39
CA ILE A 40 0.83 19.10 2.32
C ILE A 40 1.99 19.87 1.68
N LEU A 41 2.89 20.43 2.49
CA LEU A 41 4.07 21.15 2.00
C LEU A 41 5.01 20.23 1.20
N MET A 42 5.24 19.00 1.68
CA MET A 42 6.00 17.98 0.97
C MET A 42 5.37 17.61 -0.38
N ALA A 43 4.04 17.54 -0.45
CA ALA A 43 3.36 17.20 -1.70
C ALA A 43 3.54 18.28 -2.78
N VAL A 44 3.57 19.56 -2.38
CA VAL A 44 3.68 20.70 -3.31
C VAL A 44 5.11 21.07 -3.64
N SER A 45 6.06 20.78 -2.75
CA SER A 45 7.44 21.22 -2.90
C SER A 45 8.06 20.73 -4.20
N ASP A 46 8.50 21.67 -5.03
CA ASP A 46 9.36 21.40 -6.18
C ASP A 46 10.85 21.40 -5.79
N ASN A 47 11.23 22.04 -4.69
CA ASN A 47 12.62 22.05 -4.25
C ASN A 47 12.99 20.77 -3.48
N LEU A 48 14.08 20.10 -3.87
CA LEU A 48 14.59 18.87 -3.24
C LEU A 48 14.77 19.00 -1.72
N PHE A 49 15.43 20.07 -1.25
CA PHE A 49 15.74 20.24 0.17
C PHE A 49 14.49 20.59 0.97
N LEU A 50 13.58 21.38 0.40
CA LEU A 50 12.29 21.65 1.04
C LEU A 50 11.45 20.37 1.14
N PHE A 51 11.42 19.55 0.09
CA PHE A 51 10.77 18.24 0.10
C PHE A 51 11.34 17.38 1.22
N TRP A 52 12.67 17.31 1.33
CA TRP A 52 13.34 16.51 2.35
C TRP A 52 13.07 17.00 3.77
N ILE A 53 13.16 18.32 4.03
CA ILE A 53 12.88 18.91 5.35
C ILE A 53 11.44 18.63 5.77
N THR A 54 10.48 18.82 4.87
CA THR A 54 9.05 18.63 5.15
C THR A 54 8.72 17.14 5.33
N LEU A 55 9.35 16.23 4.58
CA LEU A 55 9.28 14.80 4.82
C LEU A 55 9.82 14.43 6.21
N CYS A 56 11.01 14.91 6.58
CA CYS A 56 11.60 14.66 7.90
C CYS A 56 10.70 15.18 9.03
N CYS A 57 10.14 16.38 8.85
CA CYS A 57 9.19 16.97 9.78
C CYS A 57 7.95 16.09 9.94
N SER A 58 7.38 15.59 8.85
CA SER A 58 6.22 14.69 8.87
C SER A 58 6.50 13.39 9.62
N ASN A 59 7.66 12.78 9.38
CA ASN A 59 8.11 11.57 10.05
C ASN A 59 8.32 11.79 11.55
N TRP A 60 8.89 12.93 11.93
CA TRP A 60 9.08 13.30 13.33
C TRP A 60 7.74 13.54 14.04
N MET A 61 6.80 14.24 13.41
CA MET A 61 5.46 14.47 13.97
C MET A 61 4.68 13.16 14.11
N LEU A 62 4.79 12.25 13.13
CA LEU A 62 4.19 10.92 13.23
C LEU A 62 4.76 10.14 14.41
N ALA A 63 6.08 10.09 14.57
CA ALA A 63 6.71 9.39 15.67
C ALA A 63 6.27 9.97 17.03
N LYS A 64 6.13 11.30 17.15
CA LYS A 64 5.56 11.93 18.35
C LYS A 64 4.11 11.50 18.62
N LEU A 65 3.28 11.40 17.58
CA LEU A 65 1.89 10.95 17.69
C LEU A 65 1.78 9.46 18.05
N ILE A 66 2.72 8.62 17.60
CA ILE A 66 2.80 7.21 18.05
C ILE A 66 3.06 7.13 19.56
N VAL A 67 3.89 8.04 20.10
CA VAL A 67 4.26 8.09 21.52
C VAL A 67 3.28 8.95 22.36
N HIS A 68 2.06 9.17 21.88
CA HIS A 68 1.07 10.02 22.58
C HIS A 68 0.88 9.62 24.05
N LYS A 69 0.73 8.31 24.31
CA LYS A 69 0.71 7.70 25.65
C LYS A 69 2.12 7.36 26.13
N SER A 70 2.91 8.40 26.42
CA SER A 70 4.33 8.26 26.76
C SER A 70 4.61 7.54 28.09
N SER A 71 3.61 7.33 28.95
CA SER A 71 3.75 6.48 30.14
C SER A 71 4.04 5.03 29.76
N TRP A 72 3.47 4.55 28.64
CA TRP A 72 3.60 3.17 28.22
C TRP A 72 4.98 2.91 27.60
N LYS A 73 5.74 1.99 28.20
CA LYS A 73 7.06 1.56 27.69
C LYS A 73 6.98 1.06 26.25
N ALA A 74 5.92 0.30 25.93
CA ALA A 74 5.66 -0.19 24.59
C ALA A 74 5.44 0.92 23.55
N ALA A 75 4.70 1.98 23.90
CA ALA A 75 4.48 3.11 22.99
C ALA A 75 5.79 3.87 22.69
N LYS A 76 6.64 4.07 23.70
CA LYS A 76 7.99 4.64 23.53
C LYS A 76 8.85 3.78 22.61
N ALA A 77 8.83 2.46 22.79
CA ALA A 77 9.56 1.53 21.93
C ALA A 77 9.05 1.56 20.48
N SER A 78 7.73 1.61 20.27
CA SER A 78 7.12 1.76 18.94
C SER A 78 7.60 3.02 18.23
N GLY A 79 7.56 4.16 18.93
CA GLY A 79 8.03 5.43 18.37
C GLY A 79 9.52 5.45 18.07
N ARG A 80 10.35 4.82 18.91
CA ARG A 80 11.80 4.68 18.67
C ARG A 80 12.07 3.84 17.42
N LEU A 81 11.40 2.70 17.27
CA LEU A 81 11.55 1.82 16.10
C LEU A 81 11.12 2.53 14.81
N ALA A 82 9.99 3.25 14.85
CA ALA A 82 9.54 4.08 13.73
C ALA A 82 10.56 5.17 13.39
N MET A 83 11.07 5.89 14.38
CA MET A 83 12.07 6.94 14.18
C MET A 83 13.38 6.40 13.58
N GLN A 84 13.88 5.27 14.06
CA GLN A 84 15.09 4.64 13.51
C GLN A 84 14.92 4.31 12.02
N ASN A 85 13.76 3.75 11.65
CA ASN A 85 13.44 3.46 10.26
C ASN A 85 13.30 4.73 9.42
N PHE A 86 12.65 5.77 9.94
CA PHE A 86 12.51 7.05 9.24
C PHE A 86 13.85 7.77 9.05
N ILE A 87 14.75 7.73 10.04
CA ILE A 87 16.10 8.31 9.91
C ILE A 87 16.88 7.61 8.80
N LEU A 88 16.81 6.28 8.72
CA LEU A 88 17.43 5.53 7.63
C LEU A 88 16.89 6.00 6.27
N GLY A 89 15.56 6.07 6.13
CA GLY A 89 14.92 6.54 4.90
C GLY A 89 15.28 7.96 4.52
N CYS A 90 15.17 8.89 5.47
CA CYS A 90 15.55 10.28 5.28
C CYS A 90 17.03 10.43 4.90
N SER A 91 17.93 9.63 5.47
CA SER A 91 19.36 9.65 5.12
C SER A 91 19.61 9.18 3.68
N CYS A 92 18.92 8.12 3.23
CA CYS A 92 19.01 7.65 1.86
C CYS A 92 18.46 8.69 0.86
N ILE A 93 17.32 9.32 1.17
CA ILE A 93 16.73 10.37 0.34
C ILE A 93 17.63 11.62 0.30
N ALA A 94 18.23 12.00 1.44
CA ALA A 94 19.19 13.09 1.48
C ALA A 94 20.38 12.82 0.55
N LEU A 95 20.94 11.61 0.61
CA LEU A 95 22.05 11.20 -0.25
C LEU A 95 21.65 11.26 -1.74
N ALA A 96 20.47 10.75 -2.09
CA ALA A 96 19.94 10.84 -3.46
C ALA A 96 19.82 12.30 -3.93
N PHE A 97 19.26 13.17 -3.10
CA PHE A 97 19.04 14.58 -3.44
C PHE A 97 20.34 15.37 -3.55
N VAL A 98 21.31 15.11 -2.67
CA VAL A 98 22.65 15.71 -2.78
C VAL A 98 23.31 15.27 -4.09
N LEU A 99 23.25 13.99 -4.45
CA LEU A 99 23.81 13.51 -5.72
C LEU A 99 23.12 14.15 -6.94
N MET A 100 21.79 14.19 -6.96
CA MET A 100 21.04 14.84 -8.04
C MET A 100 21.40 16.33 -8.18
N TYR A 101 21.59 17.01 -7.05
CA TYR A 101 22.04 18.42 -7.04
C TYR A 101 23.47 18.56 -7.57
N LEU A 102 24.39 17.66 -7.18
CA LEU A 102 25.77 17.69 -7.66
C LEU A 102 25.88 17.42 -9.17
N ILE A 103 25.02 16.55 -9.71
CA ILE A 103 24.97 16.21 -11.15
C ILE A 103 24.39 17.38 -11.97
N THR A 104 23.26 17.94 -11.52
CA THR A 104 22.49 18.91 -12.32
C THR A 104 22.76 20.37 -11.98
N GLY A 105 23.34 20.65 -10.82
CA GLY A 105 23.51 21.99 -10.27
C GLY A 105 22.19 22.69 -9.88
N LYS A 106 21.05 22.01 -9.95
CA LYS A 106 19.72 22.58 -9.68
C LYS A 106 19.01 21.80 -8.58
N SER A 107 18.24 22.52 -7.78
CA SER A 107 17.44 21.95 -6.69
C SER A 107 15.97 21.75 -7.03
N SER A 108 15.54 22.15 -8.23
CA SER A 108 14.16 21.96 -8.72
C SER A 108 13.97 20.54 -9.22
N ILE A 109 13.00 19.83 -8.66
CA ILE A 109 12.60 18.47 -9.05
C ILE A 109 12.15 18.48 -10.50
N GLN A 110 11.30 19.45 -10.89
CA GLN A 110 10.83 19.57 -12.27
C GLN A 110 12.01 19.73 -13.25
N TYR A 111 13.01 20.55 -12.93
CA TYR A 111 14.19 20.69 -13.77
C TYR A 111 14.95 19.36 -13.94
N ILE A 112 15.25 18.68 -12.84
CA ILE A 112 16.01 17.42 -12.83
C ILE A 112 15.29 16.34 -13.64
N VAL A 113 13.99 16.22 -13.43
CA VAL A 113 13.17 15.18 -14.06
C VAL A 113 13.03 15.39 -15.58
N HIS A 114 13.14 16.64 -16.07
CA HIS A 114 13.16 16.95 -17.50
C HIS A 114 14.56 16.90 -18.15
N HIS A 115 15.62 16.74 -17.35
CA HIS A 115 16.99 16.60 -17.83
C HIS A 115 17.58 15.29 -17.29
N PRO A 116 17.06 14.13 -17.74
CA PRO A 116 17.55 12.85 -17.29
C PRO A 116 19.04 12.69 -17.65
N ASP A 117 19.79 12.10 -16.73
CA ASP A 117 21.19 11.76 -16.89
C ASP A 117 21.34 10.24 -16.71
N ASP A 118 22.05 9.59 -17.62
CA ASP A 118 22.25 8.14 -17.61
C ASP A 118 23.54 7.73 -16.86
N SER A 119 24.16 8.65 -16.12
CA SER A 119 25.35 8.38 -15.33
C SER A 119 25.10 7.34 -14.22
N LEU A 120 26.18 6.64 -13.84
CA LEU A 120 26.17 5.72 -12.70
C LEU A 120 25.79 6.43 -11.38
N TYR A 121 26.11 7.71 -11.25
CA TYR A 121 25.75 8.51 -10.08
C TYR A 121 24.24 8.75 -10.01
N MET A 122 23.58 9.01 -11.15
CA MET A 122 22.13 9.12 -11.20
C MET A 122 21.45 7.79 -10.87
N ALA A 123 21.95 6.68 -11.45
CA ALA A 123 21.44 5.34 -11.13
C ALA A 123 21.56 5.03 -9.62
N PHE A 124 22.69 5.37 -9.01
CA PHE A 124 22.89 5.21 -7.56
C PHE A 124 21.94 6.12 -6.75
N ALA A 125 21.72 7.36 -7.18
CA ALA A 125 20.75 8.26 -6.55
C ALA A 125 19.32 7.68 -6.59
N LEU A 126 18.91 7.10 -7.72
CA LEU A 126 17.60 6.44 -7.85
C LEU A 126 17.47 5.19 -6.97
N ILE A 127 18.55 4.42 -6.78
CA ILE A 127 18.55 3.28 -5.84
C ILE A 127 18.42 3.77 -4.39
N MET A 128 19.12 4.84 -4.01
CA MET A 128 18.98 5.44 -2.68
C MET A 128 17.57 6.00 -2.46
N LEU A 129 16.98 6.61 -3.48
CA LEU A 129 15.60 7.08 -3.45
C LEU A 129 14.62 5.91 -3.31
N LEU A 130 14.85 4.79 -4.00
CA LEU A 130 14.08 3.55 -3.84
C LEU A 130 14.15 3.03 -2.41
N ILE A 131 15.34 2.93 -1.80
CA ILE A 131 15.48 2.50 -0.39
C ILE A 131 14.73 3.47 0.54
N GLY A 132 14.82 4.77 0.28
CA GLY A 132 14.02 5.80 0.94
C GLY A 132 12.51 5.54 0.85
N ALA A 133 12.01 5.28 -0.36
CA ALA A 133 10.61 4.96 -0.59
C ALA A 133 10.19 3.66 0.12
N MET A 134 11.05 2.63 0.11
CA MET A 134 10.81 1.34 0.76
C MET A 134 10.64 1.49 2.27
N THR A 135 11.53 2.25 2.92
CA THR A 135 11.46 2.49 4.37
C THR A 135 10.18 3.25 4.74
N GLN A 136 9.83 4.28 3.97
CA GLN A 136 8.64 5.10 4.18
C GLN A 136 7.34 4.31 4.00
N SER A 137 7.28 3.43 3.00
CA SER A 137 6.11 2.61 2.69
C SER A 137 6.07 1.24 3.38
N ALA A 138 6.99 1.00 4.33
CA ALA A 138 7.08 -0.26 5.09
C ALA A 138 7.21 -1.50 4.17
N ILE A 139 7.90 -1.33 3.04
CA ILE A 139 8.19 -2.38 2.07
C ILE A 139 9.22 -3.34 2.67
N TRP A 140 9.11 -4.63 2.38
CA TRP A 140 10.07 -5.61 2.91
C TRP A 140 11.50 -5.26 2.47
N PRO A 141 12.51 -5.27 3.37
CA PRO A 141 12.50 -5.78 4.75
C PRO A 141 12.19 -4.74 5.86
N PHE A 142 11.77 -3.53 5.51
CA PHE A 142 11.54 -2.40 6.42
C PHE A 142 10.11 -2.36 6.99
N HIS A 143 9.40 -3.49 7.06
CA HIS A 143 7.98 -3.54 7.43
C HIS A 143 7.71 -3.45 8.94
N ARG A 144 8.69 -3.83 9.78
CA ARG A 144 8.48 -4.06 11.22
C ARG A 144 8.00 -2.84 11.98
N TRP A 145 8.42 -1.63 11.59
CA TRP A 145 7.99 -0.41 12.27
C TRP A 145 6.48 -0.20 12.16
N LEU A 146 5.89 -0.54 11.01
CA LEU A 146 4.46 -0.38 10.75
C LEU A 146 3.64 -1.40 11.53
N ILE A 147 4.09 -2.65 11.59
CA ILE A 147 3.41 -3.69 12.39
C ILE A 147 3.51 -3.37 13.90
N SER A 148 4.56 -2.66 14.30
CA SER A 148 4.82 -2.31 15.71
C SER A 148 4.17 -1.00 16.14
N SER A 149 3.46 -0.28 15.27
CA SER A 149 2.86 1.03 15.57
C SER A 149 1.46 0.95 16.22
N LEU A 150 1.03 -0.24 16.65
CA LEU A 150 -0.32 -0.54 17.16
C LEU A 150 -0.73 0.29 18.38
N ASN A 151 0.26 0.75 19.14
CA ASN A 151 0.09 1.58 20.34
C ASN A 151 -0.34 3.02 20.02
N ALA A 152 -0.28 3.42 18.74
CA ALA A 152 -0.76 4.72 18.32
C ALA A 152 -2.29 4.82 18.49
N PRO A 153 -2.82 6.01 18.87
CA PRO A 153 -4.25 6.27 18.86
C PRO A 153 -4.87 5.91 17.50
N THR A 154 -6.11 5.40 17.50
CA THR A 154 -6.79 4.96 16.27
C THR A 154 -6.80 6.03 15.16
N PRO A 155 -7.03 7.33 15.43
CA PRO A 155 -6.96 8.35 14.39
C PRO A 155 -5.54 8.55 13.81
N VAL A 156 -4.50 8.36 14.62
CA VAL A 156 -3.09 8.41 14.16
C VAL A 156 -2.82 7.23 13.22
N SER A 157 -3.33 6.04 13.55
CA SER A 157 -3.25 4.88 12.67
C SER A 157 -3.95 5.17 11.32
N ALA A 158 -5.14 5.78 11.34
CA ALA A 158 -5.85 6.15 10.12
C ALA A 158 -5.01 7.06 9.20
N ILE A 159 -4.43 8.16 9.71
CA ILE A 159 -3.57 9.04 8.89
C ILE A 159 -2.27 8.34 8.46
N MET A 160 -1.67 7.54 9.33
CA MET A 160 -0.45 6.80 9.02
C MET A 160 -0.66 5.89 7.81
N HIS A 161 -1.67 5.03 7.86
CA HIS A 161 -1.96 4.05 6.81
C HIS A 161 -2.61 4.66 5.56
N ALA A 162 -3.32 5.77 5.70
CA ALA A 162 -3.99 6.44 4.57
C ALA A 162 -3.14 7.50 3.86
N GLY A 163 -2.11 8.03 4.54
CA GLY A 163 -1.30 9.14 4.05
C GLY A 163 0.19 8.86 4.07
N ILE A 164 0.78 8.62 5.23
CA ILE A 164 2.24 8.66 5.38
C ILE A 164 2.91 7.45 4.74
N VAL A 165 2.32 6.26 4.88
CA VAL A 165 2.83 5.06 4.23
C VAL A 165 2.70 5.16 2.70
N ASN A 166 1.75 5.95 2.19
CA ASN A 166 1.60 6.20 0.75
C ASN A 166 2.73 7.10 0.18
N ALA A 167 3.49 7.79 1.04
CA ALA A 167 4.50 8.75 0.60
C ALA A 167 5.66 8.13 -0.21
N GLY A 168 5.98 6.84 -0.02
CA GLY A 168 6.99 6.16 -0.84
C GLY A 168 6.53 5.99 -2.29
N GLY A 169 5.28 5.58 -2.53
CA GLY A 169 4.73 5.52 -3.89
C GLY A 169 4.63 6.91 -4.55
N PHE A 170 4.22 7.92 -3.78
CA PHE A 170 4.23 9.31 -4.24
C PHE A 170 5.63 9.80 -4.60
N LEU A 171 6.64 9.47 -3.79
CA LEU A 171 8.04 9.81 -4.04
C LEU A 171 8.52 9.15 -5.34
N LEU A 172 8.24 7.86 -5.57
CA LEU A 172 8.58 7.20 -6.84
C LEU A 172 7.88 7.88 -8.03
N ALA A 173 6.60 8.22 -7.90
CA ALA A 173 5.85 8.91 -8.96
C ALA A 173 6.39 10.31 -9.27
N ARG A 174 6.89 11.04 -8.26
CA ARG A 174 7.49 12.38 -8.46
C ARG A 174 8.76 12.38 -9.31
N PHE A 175 9.51 11.28 -9.25
CA PHE A 175 10.74 11.10 -10.03
C PHE A 175 10.55 10.08 -11.17
N ALA A 176 9.31 9.74 -11.52
CA ALA A 176 8.95 8.72 -12.50
C ALA A 176 9.72 8.83 -13.82
N PRO A 177 9.86 10.01 -14.46
CA PRO A 177 10.56 10.13 -15.73
C PRO A 177 12.03 9.70 -15.70
N LEU A 178 12.71 9.82 -14.57
CA LEU A 178 14.11 9.35 -14.43
C LEU A 178 14.21 7.82 -14.43
N TYR A 179 13.15 7.10 -14.06
CA TYR A 179 13.18 5.64 -14.06
C TYR A 179 12.98 5.04 -15.46
N PHE A 180 12.38 5.78 -16.40
CA PHE A 180 12.11 5.27 -17.74
C PHE A 180 13.38 5.04 -18.56
N SER A 181 14.46 5.79 -18.33
CA SER A 181 15.77 5.50 -18.94
C SER A 181 16.52 4.36 -18.23
N MET A 182 16.01 3.87 -17.09
CA MET A 182 16.63 2.86 -16.24
C MET A 182 15.75 1.62 -16.02
N PRO A 183 15.43 0.80 -17.05
CA PRO A 183 14.55 -0.36 -16.92
C PRO A 183 14.97 -1.37 -15.84
N LYS A 184 16.28 -1.48 -15.57
CA LYS A 184 16.80 -2.34 -14.49
C LYS A 184 16.27 -1.92 -13.11
N ILE A 185 16.17 -0.62 -12.85
CA ILE A 185 15.65 -0.10 -11.58
C ILE A 185 14.15 -0.32 -11.50
N LEU A 186 13.40 -0.11 -12.58
CA LEU A 186 11.98 -0.46 -12.65
C LEU A 186 11.72 -1.94 -12.31
N ASN A 187 12.53 -2.86 -12.85
CA ASN A 187 12.48 -4.28 -12.50
C ASN A 187 12.77 -4.53 -11.00
N MET A 188 13.72 -3.81 -10.40
CA MET A 188 13.98 -3.91 -8.95
C MET A 188 12.77 -3.45 -8.13
N ILE A 189 12.14 -2.32 -8.50
CA ILE A 189 10.92 -1.81 -7.86
C ILE A 189 9.81 -2.87 -7.96
N PHE A 190 9.63 -3.46 -9.15
CA PHE A 190 8.65 -4.51 -9.40
C PHE A 190 8.86 -5.74 -8.51
N ILE A 191 10.10 -6.28 -8.47
CA ILE A 191 10.42 -7.48 -7.68
C ILE A 191 10.16 -7.24 -6.18
N VAL A 192 10.67 -6.13 -5.65
CA VAL A 192 10.50 -5.80 -4.23
C VAL A 192 9.03 -5.56 -3.89
N GLY A 193 8.29 -4.91 -4.78
CA GLY A 193 6.84 -4.73 -4.66
C GLY A 193 6.10 -6.07 -4.64
N LEU A 194 6.42 -6.99 -5.55
CA LEU A 194 5.81 -8.31 -5.64
C LEU A 194 6.06 -9.16 -4.39
N ILE A 195 7.31 -9.23 -3.93
CA ILE A 195 7.67 -9.93 -2.69
C ILE A 195 6.87 -9.36 -1.51
N THR A 196 6.79 -8.03 -1.42
CA THR A 196 6.04 -7.35 -0.36
C THR A 196 4.54 -7.60 -0.44
N ALA A 197 3.96 -7.61 -1.65
CA ALA A 197 2.55 -7.89 -1.87
C ALA A 197 2.17 -9.31 -1.41
N LEU A 198 3.00 -10.30 -1.76
CA LEU A 198 2.83 -11.70 -1.37
C LEU A 198 2.99 -11.88 0.15
N LEU A 199 4.07 -11.35 0.73
CA LEU A 199 4.33 -11.44 2.17
C LEU A 199 3.25 -10.74 2.99
N GLY A 200 2.86 -9.51 2.62
CA GLY A 200 1.81 -8.76 3.32
C GLY A 200 0.45 -9.47 3.27
N SER A 201 0.11 -10.06 2.13
CA SER A 201 -1.13 -10.85 1.97
C SER A 201 -1.10 -12.13 2.80
N LEU A 202 0.04 -12.84 2.82
CA LEU A 202 0.22 -14.03 3.65
C LEU A 202 0.15 -13.69 5.13
N TRP A 203 0.92 -12.69 5.59
CA TRP A 203 0.95 -12.28 6.98
C TRP A 203 -0.39 -11.78 7.49
N LYS A 204 -1.19 -11.11 6.66
CA LYS A 204 -2.57 -10.72 7.00
C LYS A 204 -3.38 -11.92 7.50
N LEU A 205 -3.29 -13.07 6.82
CA LEU A 205 -4.04 -14.29 7.18
C LEU A 205 -3.58 -14.90 8.51
N MET A 206 -2.38 -14.57 8.97
CA MET A 206 -1.77 -15.10 10.17
C MET A 206 -1.96 -14.20 11.40
N GLN A 207 -2.54 -13.00 11.24
CA GLN A 207 -2.75 -12.09 12.36
C GLN A 207 -4.04 -12.40 13.12
N HIS A 208 -3.95 -12.41 14.45
CA HIS A 208 -5.11 -12.56 15.34
C HIS A 208 -5.76 -11.20 15.68
N ASP A 209 -4.98 -10.12 15.69
CA ASP A 209 -5.46 -8.76 16.00
C ASP A 209 -5.91 -8.00 14.75
N VAL A 210 -7.05 -7.30 14.84
CA VAL A 210 -7.60 -6.47 13.75
C VAL A 210 -6.60 -5.42 13.27
N LYS A 211 -5.96 -4.66 14.19
CA LYS A 211 -4.98 -3.63 13.80
C LYS A 211 -3.75 -4.21 13.08
N ARG A 212 -3.23 -5.36 13.52
CA ARG A 212 -2.10 -6.03 12.84
C ARG A 212 -2.50 -6.58 11.48
N MET A 213 -3.70 -7.14 11.37
CA MET A 213 -4.27 -7.59 10.11
C MET A 213 -4.44 -6.42 9.13
N LEU A 214 -4.94 -5.27 9.62
CA LEU A 214 -5.06 -4.05 8.82
C LEU A 214 -3.68 -3.50 8.41
N ALA A 215 -2.68 -3.54 9.29
CA ALA A 215 -1.32 -3.12 8.97
C ALA A 215 -0.65 -4.03 7.93
N SER A 216 -0.76 -5.35 8.08
CA SER A 216 -0.23 -6.34 7.13
C SER A 216 -0.90 -6.23 5.77
N SER A 217 -2.21 -5.96 5.74
CA SER A 217 -2.90 -5.69 4.48
C SER A 217 -2.51 -4.35 3.86
N THR A 218 -2.15 -3.34 4.64
CA THR A 218 -1.56 -2.11 4.08
C THR A 218 -0.21 -2.40 3.44
N MET A 219 0.66 -3.19 4.09
CA MET A 219 1.93 -3.62 3.49
C MET A 219 1.70 -4.32 2.14
N GLY A 220 0.74 -5.25 2.07
CA GLY A 220 0.40 -5.93 0.82
C GLY A 220 -0.03 -4.96 -0.29
N GLN A 221 -0.88 -3.98 0.02
CA GLN A 221 -1.36 -2.99 -0.94
C GLN A 221 -0.27 -2.01 -1.38
N MET A 222 0.64 -1.60 -0.48
CA MET A 222 1.83 -0.84 -0.85
C MET A 222 2.75 -1.63 -1.78
N GLY A 223 2.88 -2.94 -1.55
CA GLY A 223 3.55 -3.84 -2.48
C GLY A 223 2.94 -3.81 -3.88
N PHE A 224 1.61 -3.88 -3.99
CA PHE A 224 0.91 -3.73 -5.29
C PHE A 224 1.10 -2.35 -5.91
N MET A 225 1.14 -1.28 -5.12
CA MET A 225 1.45 0.06 -5.62
C MET A 225 2.89 0.14 -6.18
N PHE A 226 3.87 -0.49 -5.51
CA PHE A 226 5.24 -0.59 -6.02
C PHE A 226 5.30 -1.45 -7.28
N VAL A 227 4.51 -2.53 -7.38
CA VAL A 227 4.35 -3.30 -8.63
C VAL A 227 3.89 -2.38 -9.77
N GLN A 228 2.86 -1.55 -9.55
CA GLN A 228 2.38 -0.60 -10.56
C GLN A 228 3.47 0.40 -10.99
N CYS A 229 4.23 0.96 -10.03
CA CYS A 229 5.36 1.84 -10.33
C CYS A 229 6.44 1.10 -11.14
N GLY A 230 6.81 -0.12 -10.75
CA GLY A 230 7.83 -0.93 -11.43
C GLY A 230 7.42 -1.38 -12.83
N LEU A 231 6.12 -1.47 -13.11
CA LEU A 231 5.58 -1.74 -14.44
C LEU A 231 5.54 -0.48 -15.35
N GLY A 232 5.92 0.70 -14.83
CA GLY A 232 5.82 1.98 -15.54
C GLY A 232 4.40 2.57 -15.58
N LEU A 233 3.49 2.08 -14.73
CA LEU A 233 2.07 2.47 -14.71
C LEU A 233 1.79 3.44 -13.55
N PHE A 234 2.51 4.55 -13.49
CA PHE A 234 2.44 5.50 -12.38
C PHE A 234 1.06 6.14 -12.18
N PRO A 235 0.28 6.47 -13.23
CA PRO A 235 -1.10 6.93 -13.06
C PRO A 235 -1.99 5.90 -12.36
N ALA A 236 -1.83 4.61 -12.66
CA ALA A 236 -2.54 3.54 -11.97
C ALA A 236 -2.10 3.42 -10.49
N ALA A 237 -0.82 3.65 -10.20
CA ALA A 237 -0.31 3.73 -8.83
C ALA A 237 -0.91 4.92 -8.05
N MET A 238 -1.10 6.07 -8.70
CA MET A 238 -1.74 7.26 -8.09
C MET A 238 -3.24 7.07 -7.86
N ALA A 239 -3.93 6.42 -8.81
CA ALA A 239 -5.30 6.00 -8.62
C ALA A 239 -5.42 5.06 -7.41
N HIS A 240 -4.56 4.04 -7.34
CA HIS A 240 -4.51 3.11 -6.21
C HIS A 240 -4.24 3.83 -4.88
N LEU A 241 -3.22 4.70 -4.82
CA LEU A 241 -2.89 5.50 -3.64
C LEU A 241 -4.10 6.23 -3.08
N CYS A 242 -4.89 6.86 -3.94
CA CYS A 242 -6.09 7.61 -3.58
C CYS A 242 -7.16 6.73 -2.91
N TRP A 243 -7.56 5.66 -3.61
CA TRP A 243 -8.61 4.75 -3.13
C TRP A 243 -8.18 3.95 -1.91
N HIS A 244 -6.93 3.47 -1.90
CA HIS A 244 -6.35 2.81 -0.74
C HIS A 244 -6.34 3.74 0.47
N GLY A 245 -5.96 5.00 0.30
CA GLY A 245 -5.97 6.01 1.36
C GLY A 245 -7.35 6.15 2.00
N MET A 246 -8.39 6.38 1.18
CA MET A 246 -9.77 6.52 1.66
C MET A 246 -10.27 5.24 2.35
N PHE A 247 -10.08 4.09 1.72
CA PHE A 247 -10.52 2.80 2.24
C PHE A 247 -9.83 2.46 3.57
N LYS A 248 -8.52 2.69 3.69
CA LYS A 248 -7.79 2.43 4.94
C LYS A 248 -8.16 3.39 6.05
N ALA A 249 -8.33 4.68 5.76
CA ALA A 249 -8.83 5.62 6.75
C ALA A 249 -10.16 5.11 7.33
N TYR A 250 -11.10 4.72 6.46
CA TYR A 250 -12.38 4.14 6.89
C TYR A 250 -12.20 2.90 7.79
N LEU A 251 -11.43 1.88 7.34
CA LEU A 251 -11.26 0.65 8.10
C LEU A 251 -10.62 0.88 9.49
N PHE A 252 -9.63 1.77 9.59
CA PHE A 252 -9.01 2.07 10.89
C PHE A 252 -9.98 2.82 11.82
N LEU A 253 -10.69 3.83 11.31
CA LEU A 253 -11.65 4.58 12.12
C LEU A 253 -12.82 3.68 12.57
N ALA A 254 -13.30 2.78 11.71
CA ALA A 254 -14.34 1.81 12.03
C ALA A 254 -13.86 0.73 13.03
N SER A 255 -12.58 0.32 12.99
CA SER A 255 -12.04 -0.68 13.91
C SER A 255 -12.09 -0.26 15.39
N GLY A 256 -12.15 1.05 15.66
CA GLY A 256 -12.31 1.58 17.03
C GLY A 256 -13.72 1.46 17.59
N GLY A 257 -14.73 1.28 16.74
CA GLY A 257 -16.14 1.14 17.14
C GLY A 257 -16.67 -0.24 16.80
N ALA A 258 -16.39 -1.23 17.64
CA ALA A 258 -17.03 -2.56 17.66
C ALA A 258 -17.35 -3.21 16.28
N ALA A 259 -16.55 -2.96 15.24
CA ALA A 259 -16.80 -3.51 13.92
C ALA A 259 -16.47 -5.01 13.95
N GLN A 260 -17.47 -5.84 14.23
CA GLN A 260 -17.42 -7.26 13.88
C GLN A 260 -17.38 -7.34 12.36
N GLU A 261 -16.19 -7.60 11.81
CA GLU A 261 -16.07 -8.02 10.41
C GLU A 261 -16.83 -9.35 10.29
N LYS A 262 -18.04 -9.29 9.73
CA LYS A 262 -18.87 -10.47 9.53
C LYS A 262 -18.14 -11.34 8.51
N ARG A 263 -17.45 -12.38 9.00
CA ARG A 263 -16.79 -13.36 8.14
C ARG A 263 -17.88 -14.07 7.34
N LEU A 264 -17.99 -13.74 6.07
CA LEU A 264 -18.83 -14.49 5.15
C LEU A 264 -18.29 -15.92 5.08
N GLN A 265 -19.05 -16.87 5.60
CA GLN A 265 -18.76 -18.30 5.47
C GLN A 265 -19.14 -18.74 4.06
N LEU A 266 -18.33 -18.35 3.09
CA LEU A 266 -18.49 -18.79 1.72
C LEU A 266 -18.13 -20.29 1.65
N GLY A 267 -19.00 -21.14 1.12
CA GLY A 267 -18.69 -22.56 0.90
C GLY A 267 -17.56 -22.73 -0.11
N TYR A 268 -16.39 -23.22 0.29
CA TYR A 268 -15.26 -23.54 -0.60
C TYR A 268 -15.08 -25.07 -0.67
N PRO A 269 -14.67 -25.63 -1.82
CA PRO A 269 -14.41 -24.98 -3.12
C PRO A 269 -15.71 -24.60 -3.88
N PRO A 270 -15.67 -23.66 -4.84
CA PRO A 270 -16.83 -23.35 -5.67
C PRO A 270 -17.19 -24.52 -6.58
N ARG A 271 -18.50 -24.68 -6.89
CA ARG A 271 -18.94 -25.56 -7.98
C ARG A 271 -18.33 -25.11 -9.30
N PHE A 272 -17.93 -26.06 -10.14
CA PHE A 272 -17.25 -25.79 -11.40
C PHE A 272 -18.03 -24.83 -12.32
N ILE A 273 -19.35 -25.01 -12.44
CA ILE A 273 -20.22 -24.13 -13.23
C ILE A 273 -20.18 -22.69 -12.71
N ILE A 274 -20.29 -22.49 -11.39
CA ILE A 274 -20.22 -21.16 -10.77
C ILE A 274 -18.87 -20.50 -11.05
N PHE A 275 -17.79 -21.28 -11.01
CA PHE A 275 -16.46 -20.80 -11.32
C PHE A 275 -16.32 -20.37 -12.79
N LEU A 276 -16.84 -21.15 -13.74
CA LEU A 276 -16.84 -20.77 -15.17
C LEU A 276 -17.62 -19.47 -15.44
N PHE A 277 -18.80 -19.30 -14.85
CA PHE A 277 -19.56 -18.06 -15.01
C PHE A 277 -18.87 -16.87 -14.35
N ALA A 278 -18.21 -17.08 -13.21
CA ALA A 278 -17.43 -16.03 -12.59
C ALA A 278 -16.21 -15.63 -13.45
N LEU A 279 -15.57 -16.58 -14.14
CA LEU A 279 -14.53 -16.26 -15.13
C LEU A 279 -15.12 -15.41 -16.26
N ALA A 280 -16.26 -15.80 -16.83
CA ALA A 280 -16.92 -15.03 -17.89
C ALA A 280 -17.28 -13.60 -17.44
N PHE A 281 -17.80 -13.42 -16.23
CA PHE A 281 -18.08 -12.09 -15.67
C PHE A 281 -16.82 -11.30 -15.33
N GLY A 282 -15.74 -11.98 -14.95
CA GLY A 282 -14.41 -11.38 -14.84
C GLY A 282 -13.89 -10.85 -16.18
N VAL A 283 -14.03 -11.63 -17.26
CA VAL A 283 -13.71 -11.20 -18.63
C VAL A 283 -14.54 -9.97 -19.01
N PHE A 284 -15.84 -9.98 -18.74
CA PHE A 284 -16.72 -8.84 -18.99
C PHE A 284 -16.28 -7.58 -18.22
N GLY A 285 -16.02 -7.68 -16.92
CA GLY A 285 -15.52 -6.57 -16.11
C GLY A 285 -14.19 -6.02 -16.62
N THR A 286 -13.31 -6.93 -17.08
CA THR A 286 -12.00 -6.56 -17.67
C THR A 286 -12.18 -5.85 -19.02
N TYR A 287 -13.08 -6.32 -19.86
CA TYR A 287 -13.41 -5.65 -21.12
C TYR A 287 -13.87 -4.21 -20.90
N VAL A 288 -14.79 -4.01 -19.93
CA VAL A 288 -15.28 -2.68 -19.56
C VAL A 288 -14.12 -1.81 -19.04
N PHE A 289 -13.26 -2.36 -18.17
CA PHE A 289 -12.08 -1.66 -17.67
C PHE A 289 -11.15 -1.20 -18.81
N VAL A 290 -10.78 -2.10 -19.73
CA VAL A 290 -9.90 -1.83 -20.87
C VAL A 290 -10.48 -0.71 -21.75
N LYS A 291 -11.77 -0.80 -22.08
CA LYS A 291 -12.45 0.21 -22.92
C LYS A 291 -12.48 1.59 -22.27
N VAL A 292 -12.73 1.65 -20.96
CA VAL A 292 -12.86 2.90 -20.22
C VAL A 292 -11.51 3.52 -19.90
N SER A 293 -10.49 2.69 -19.61
CA SER A 293 -9.13 3.15 -19.30
C SER A 293 -8.29 3.52 -20.53
N ASN A 294 -8.79 3.23 -21.74
CA ASN A 294 -8.06 3.38 -23.01
C ASN A 294 -6.73 2.57 -23.06
N ILE A 295 -6.67 1.47 -22.31
CA ILE A 295 -5.56 0.53 -22.33
C ILE A 295 -5.84 -0.55 -23.39
N ASN A 296 -4.80 -1.02 -24.07
CA ASN A 296 -4.93 -2.14 -25.00
C ASN A 296 -5.03 -3.47 -24.25
N TRP A 297 -6.01 -4.31 -24.59
CA TRP A 297 -6.21 -5.60 -23.90
C TRP A 297 -5.02 -6.54 -24.14
N PHE A 298 -4.66 -6.75 -25.39
CA PHE A 298 -3.60 -7.69 -25.81
C PHE A 298 -2.29 -6.96 -26.12
N ALA A 299 -1.93 -6.00 -25.27
CA ALA A 299 -0.63 -5.37 -25.38
C ALA A 299 0.47 -6.36 -24.98
N ALA A 300 1.55 -6.43 -25.77
CA ALA A 300 2.75 -7.20 -25.44
C ALA A 300 3.66 -6.45 -24.44
N ASP A 301 3.05 -5.67 -23.55
CA ASP A 301 3.71 -4.79 -22.59
C ASP A 301 3.23 -5.06 -21.15
N THR A 302 3.79 -4.33 -20.20
CA THR A 302 3.49 -4.47 -18.78
C THR A 302 2.03 -4.18 -18.40
N THR A 303 1.22 -3.54 -19.26
CA THR A 303 -0.22 -3.33 -18.99
C THR A 303 -0.97 -4.66 -18.91
N LEU A 304 -0.49 -5.72 -19.56
CA LEU A 304 -1.06 -7.07 -19.45
C LEU A 304 -1.11 -7.57 -18.00
N VAL A 305 -0.12 -7.21 -17.18
CA VAL A 305 -0.09 -7.57 -15.75
C VAL A 305 -1.23 -6.88 -15.01
N LEU A 306 -1.47 -5.59 -15.28
CA LEU A 306 -2.58 -4.84 -14.71
C LEU A 306 -3.93 -5.43 -15.14
N VAL A 307 -4.12 -5.68 -16.43
CA VAL A 307 -5.33 -6.29 -16.99
C VAL A 307 -5.60 -7.67 -16.36
N SER A 308 -4.55 -8.46 -16.13
CA SER A 308 -4.67 -9.77 -15.49
C SER A 308 -5.08 -9.67 -14.02
N ILE A 309 -4.59 -8.68 -13.29
CA ILE A 309 -5.02 -8.43 -11.90
C ILE A 309 -6.48 -7.97 -11.87
N VAL A 310 -6.91 -7.11 -12.80
CA VAL A 310 -8.31 -6.69 -12.93
C VAL A 310 -9.22 -7.88 -13.23
N PHE A 311 -8.79 -8.77 -14.11
CA PHE A 311 -9.50 -10.02 -14.40
C PHE A 311 -9.69 -10.88 -13.15
N ILE A 312 -8.61 -11.13 -12.40
CA ILE A 312 -8.67 -11.94 -11.17
C ILE A 312 -9.56 -11.27 -10.12
N ALA A 313 -9.46 -9.96 -9.94
CA ALA A 313 -10.31 -9.21 -9.00
C ALA A 313 -11.79 -9.26 -9.41
N GLY A 314 -12.08 -9.08 -10.71
CA GLY A 314 -13.42 -9.17 -11.27
C GLY A 314 -14.03 -10.57 -11.10
N THR A 315 -13.27 -11.63 -11.36
CA THR A 315 -13.70 -13.01 -11.12
C THR A 315 -13.94 -13.27 -9.64
N GLN A 316 -13.08 -12.79 -8.73
CA GLN A 316 -13.30 -12.94 -7.29
C GLN A 316 -14.58 -12.23 -6.83
N LEU A 317 -14.84 -11.02 -7.33
CA LEU A 317 -16.06 -10.28 -7.02
C LEU A 317 -17.31 -11.00 -7.53
N ALA A 318 -17.27 -11.52 -8.77
CA ALA A 318 -18.36 -12.36 -9.30
C ALA A 318 -18.57 -13.61 -8.45
N LEU A 319 -17.48 -14.30 -8.06
CA LEU A 319 -17.55 -15.49 -7.21
C LEU A 319 -18.21 -15.21 -5.86
N MET A 320 -17.94 -14.05 -5.25
CA MET A 320 -18.56 -13.67 -3.97
C MET A 320 -20.08 -13.54 -4.09
N ILE A 321 -20.59 -13.01 -5.21
CA ILE A 321 -22.03 -12.82 -5.42
C ILE A 321 -22.69 -14.14 -5.87
N LEU A 322 -22.10 -14.85 -6.82
CA LEU A 322 -22.71 -16.05 -7.44
C LEU A 322 -22.82 -17.24 -6.50
N ARG A 323 -21.98 -17.31 -5.47
CA ARG A 323 -21.85 -18.50 -4.63
C ARG A 323 -23.01 -18.70 -3.66
N ASP A 324 -23.53 -17.61 -3.10
CA ASP A 324 -24.60 -17.64 -2.08
C ASP A 324 -25.96 -17.20 -2.65
N SER A 325 -26.04 -16.95 -3.97
CA SER A 325 -27.22 -16.34 -4.57
C SER A 325 -27.96 -17.26 -5.54
N SER A 326 -29.29 -17.08 -5.60
CA SER A 326 -30.13 -17.78 -6.57
C SER A 326 -29.77 -17.35 -8.00
N PHE A 327 -30.13 -18.15 -9.01
CA PHE A 327 -29.86 -17.83 -10.41
C PHE A 327 -30.36 -16.43 -10.85
N LYS A 328 -31.41 -15.92 -10.19
CA LYS A 328 -31.95 -14.56 -10.40
C LYS A 328 -30.95 -13.44 -10.09
N MET A 329 -29.93 -13.70 -9.29
CA MET A 329 -28.91 -12.72 -8.87
C MET A 329 -27.67 -12.74 -9.78
N TRP A 330 -27.62 -13.60 -10.79
CA TRP A 330 -26.50 -13.67 -11.72
C TRP A 330 -26.36 -12.41 -12.59
N PRO A 331 -27.44 -11.78 -13.08
CA PRO A 331 -27.35 -10.47 -13.73
C PRO A 331 -26.73 -9.41 -12.81
N LEU A 332 -27.03 -9.46 -11.50
CA LEU A 332 -26.42 -8.55 -10.53
C LEU A 332 -24.90 -8.76 -10.46
N ALA A 333 -24.41 -10.00 -10.47
CA ALA A 333 -22.97 -10.27 -10.46
C ALA A 333 -22.26 -9.69 -11.69
N MET A 334 -22.87 -9.83 -12.88
CA MET A 334 -22.34 -9.23 -14.11
C MET A 334 -22.37 -7.69 -14.08
N ILE A 335 -23.47 -7.10 -13.61
CA ILE A 335 -23.61 -5.64 -13.50
C ILE A 335 -22.59 -5.08 -12.50
N VAL A 336 -22.47 -5.68 -11.32
CA VAL A 336 -21.55 -5.22 -10.28
C VAL A 336 -20.09 -5.36 -10.72
N THR A 337 -19.72 -6.44 -11.40
CA THR A 337 -18.36 -6.58 -11.97
C THR A 337 -18.09 -5.57 -13.08
N GLY A 338 -19.06 -5.30 -13.96
CA GLY A 338 -18.95 -4.24 -14.98
C GLY A 338 -18.81 -2.84 -14.36
N ILE A 339 -19.61 -2.51 -13.35
CA ILE A 339 -19.54 -1.22 -12.63
C ILE A 339 -18.20 -1.07 -11.92
N MET A 340 -17.68 -2.12 -11.27
CA MET A 340 -16.36 -2.03 -10.62
C MET A 340 -15.23 -1.89 -11.65
N GLY A 341 -15.33 -2.59 -12.78
CA GLY A 341 -14.42 -2.41 -13.91
C GLY A 341 -14.44 -0.99 -14.45
N SER A 342 -15.62 -0.38 -14.62
CA SER A 342 -15.75 1.00 -15.10
C SER A 342 -15.26 2.02 -14.08
N ILE A 343 -15.58 1.87 -12.78
CA ILE A 343 -15.06 2.74 -11.73
C ILE A 343 -13.54 2.70 -11.75
N TYR A 344 -12.92 1.52 -11.77
CA TYR A 344 -11.47 1.44 -11.79
C TYR A 344 -10.88 2.04 -13.08
N GLY A 345 -11.49 1.77 -14.24
CA GLY A 345 -11.06 2.30 -15.53
C GLY A 345 -11.11 3.83 -15.59
N ILE A 346 -12.23 4.44 -15.13
CA ILE A 346 -12.39 5.90 -15.05
C ILE A 346 -11.30 6.51 -14.19
N ASN A 347 -10.97 5.87 -13.07
CA ASN A 347 -9.95 6.39 -12.17
C ASN A 347 -8.55 6.34 -12.80
N VAL A 348 -8.17 5.24 -13.43
CA VAL A 348 -6.87 5.15 -14.13
C VAL A 348 -6.80 6.19 -15.24
N TYR A 349 -7.85 6.30 -16.06
CA TYR A 349 -7.94 7.32 -17.13
C TYR A 349 -7.86 8.75 -16.58
N PHE A 350 -8.56 9.05 -15.49
CA PHE A 350 -8.55 10.38 -14.87
C PHE A 350 -7.16 10.80 -14.40
N PHE A 351 -6.43 9.89 -13.74
CA PHE A 351 -5.07 10.17 -13.30
C PHE A 351 -4.10 10.26 -14.48
N ASP A 352 -4.28 9.45 -15.52
CA ASP A 352 -3.47 9.53 -16.73
C ASP A 352 -3.69 10.86 -17.46
N PHE A 353 -4.94 11.28 -17.59
CA PHE A 353 -5.31 12.57 -18.16
C PHE A 353 -4.68 13.75 -17.41
N ILE A 354 -4.77 13.79 -16.07
CA ILE A 354 -4.16 14.86 -15.26
C ILE A 354 -2.64 14.86 -15.35
N LEU A 355 -2.02 13.67 -15.44
CA LEU A 355 -0.56 13.51 -15.48
C LEU A 355 -0.02 13.47 -16.92
N SER A 356 -0.87 13.65 -17.93
CA SER A 356 -0.49 13.59 -19.34
C SER A 356 0.66 14.53 -19.74
N PRO A 357 0.82 15.76 -19.18
CA PRO A 357 1.97 16.61 -19.52
C PRO A 357 3.32 16.01 -19.10
N LEU A 358 3.31 15.09 -18.14
CA LEU A 358 4.49 14.40 -17.63
C LEU A 358 4.74 13.05 -18.33
N ASN A 359 3.77 12.56 -19.12
CA ASN A 359 3.80 11.28 -19.84
C ASN A 359 4.26 10.11 -18.95
N LEU A 360 3.54 9.88 -17.84
CA LEU A 360 3.93 8.92 -16.79
C LEU A 360 3.38 7.49 -16.98
N MET A 361 2.61 7.25 -18.04
CA MET A 361 2.09 5.93 -18.40
C MET A 361 2.96 5.32 -19.51
N GLN A 362 4.19 4.93 -19.17
CA GLN A 362 5.13 4.32 -20.11
C GLN A 362 5.32 2.84 -19.79
N ALA A 363 4.38 2.04 -20.29
CA ALA A 363 4.46 0.60 -20.20
C ALA A 363 5.76 0.08 -20.83
N GLN A 364 6.41 -0.85 -20.15
CA GLN A 364 7.66 -1.46 -20.58
C GLN A 364 7.37 -2.74 -21.37
N ALA A 365 8.32 -3.18 -22.20
CA ALA A 365 8.21 -4.48 -22.85
C ALA A 365 8.10 -5.61 -21.80
N LEU A 366 7.29 -6.62 -22.08
CA LEU A 366 7.22 -7.80 -21.22
C LEU A 366 8.57 -8.52 -21.18
N ASN A 367 8.93 -8.98 -19.98
CA ASN A 367 10.14 -9.76 -19.76
C ASN A 367 9.76 -11.01 -18.95
N MET A 368 10.66 -11.98 -18.88
CA MET A 368 10.44 -13.25 -18.18
C MET A 368 10.01 -13.05 -16.72
N LEU A 369 10.54 -12.02 -16.05
CA LEU A 369 10.14 -11.66 -14.69
C LEU A 369 8.64 -11.36 -14.56
N HIS A 370 8.08 -10.58 -15.51
CA HIS A 370 6.67 -10.23 -15.51
C HIS A 370 5.78 -11.46 -15.76
N ILE A 371 6.20 -12.35 -16.67
CA ILE A 371 5.47 -13.57 -16.99
C ILE A 371 5.49 -14.54 -15.81
N ILE A 372 6.66 -14.78 -15.19
CA ILE A 372 6.79 -15.63 -14.00
C ILE A 372 5.91 -15.10 -12.87
N ALA A 373 5.93 -13.79 -12.63
CA ALA A 373 5.11 -13.17 -11.60
C ALA A 373 3.60 -13.38 -11.84
N LEU A 374 3.15 -13.26 -13.09
CA LEU A 374 1.76 -13.49 -13.48
C LEU A 374 1.36 -14.95 -13.27
N ILE A 375 2.21 -15.90 -13.67
CA ILE A 375 2.00 -17.34 -13.43
C ILE A 375 1.89 -17.62 -11.93
N LEU A 376 2.81 -17.09 -11.12
CA LEU A 376 2.81 -17.27 -9.67
C LEU A 376 1.54 -16.69 -9.03
N LEU A 377 1.09 -15.51 -9.49
CA LEU A 377 -0.10 -14.86 -8.98
C LEU A 377 -1.37 -15.64 -9.34
N VAL A 378 -1.50 -16.11 -10.58
CA VAL A 378 -2.61 -16.96 -11.03
C VAL A 378 -2.63 -18.28 -10.26
N PHE A 379 -1.47 -18.93 -10.10
CA PHE A 379 -1.34 -20.17 -9.34
C PHE A 379 -1.74 -19.98 -7.87
N ALA A 380 -1.22 -18.95 -7.21
CA ALA A 380 -1.57 -18.64 -5.82
C ALA A 380 -3.07 -18.33 -5.66
N TRP A 381 -3.67 -17.62 -6.62
CA TRP A 381 -5.09 -17.36 -6.63
C TRP A 381 -5.92 -18.64 -6.76
N LEU A 382 -5.63 -19.49 -7.75
CA LEU A 382 -6.33 -20.77 -7.94
C LEU A 382 -6.16 -21.68 -6.72
N PHE A 383 -4.95 -21.75 -6.16
CA PHE A 383 -4.67 -22.47 -4.92
C PHE A 383 -5.58 -22.00 -3.77
N MET A 384 -5.69 -20.68 -3.55
CA MET A 384 -6.58 -20.13 -2.52
C MET A 384 -8.06 -20.37 -2.79
N VAL A 385 -8.48 -20.46 -4.06
CA VAL A 385 -9.89 -20.71 -4.42
C VAL A 385 -10.27 -22.18 -4.21
N PHE A 386 -9.39 -23.14 -4.48
CA PHE A 386 -9.74 -24.56 -4.47
C PHE A 386 -9.26 -25.32 -3.22
N ILE A 387 -8.15 -24.91 -2.59
CA ILE A 387 -7.49 -25.70 -1.53
C ILE A 387 -7.81 -25.17 -0.11
N ARG A 388 -8.63 -24.12 0.00
CA ARG A 388 -9.02 -23.49 1.29
C ARG A 388 -9.75 -24.42 2.26
N TYR A 389 -10.31 -25.53 1.79
CA TYR A 389 -11.10 -26.46 2.60
C TYR A 389 -10.56 -27.88 2.47
N SER A 390 -9.50 -28.18 3.21
CA SER A 390 -9.22 -29.56 3.57
C SER A 390 -9.53 -29.74 5.04
N ASN A 391 -10.46 -30.65 5.34
CA ASN A 391 -10.58 -31.29 6.65
C ASN A 391 -9.32 -32.14 6.92
N TYR A 392 -8.13 -31.53 6.96
CA TYR A 392 -6.95 -32.20 7.45
C TYR A 392 -7.06 -32.27 8.98
N ALA A 393 -7.73 -33.32 9.45
CA ALA A 393 -7.60 -33.82 10.81
C ALA A 393 -6.23 -34.50 11.05
N GLY A 394 -5.32 -34.46 10.05
CA GLY A 394 -3.97 -35.01 10.13
C GLY A 394 -2.92 -33.96 10.53
N GLN A 395 -1.84 -34.44 11.14
CA GLN A 395 -0.66 -33.61 11.45
C GLN A 395 -0.03 -33.10 10.14
N PHE A 396 0.11 -31.78 10.01
CA PHE A 396 0.86 -31.19 8.90
C PHE A 396 2.32 -31.67 8.94
N PRO A 397 2.97 -31.83 7.77
CA PRO A 397 4.37 -32.23 7.75
C PRO A 397 5.24 -31.17 8.45
N ASN A 398 6.28 -31.62 9.17
CA ASN A 398 7.14 -30.77 10.00
C ASN A 398 7.74 -29.58 9.24
N TRP A 399 8.07 -29.75 7.95
CA TRP A 399 8.61 -28.66 7.13
C TRP A 399 7.59 -27.52 6.94
N LEU A 400 6.31 -27.84 6.78
CA LEU A 400 5.23 -26.87 6.61
C LEU A 400 4.95 -26.16 7.93
N LEU A 401 4.97 -26.88 9.05
CA LEU A 401 4.86 -26.29 10.40
C LEU A 401 6.04 -25.35 10.68
N SER A 402 7.27 -25.77 10.38
CA SER A 402 8.46 -24.91 10.49
C SER A 402 8.33 -23.67 9.61
N LEU A 403 7.85 -23.81 8.37
CA LEU A 403 7.62 -22.68 7.48
C LEU A 403 6.57 -21.72 8.07
N TYR A 404 5.45 -22.26 8.55
CA TYR A 404 4.40 -21.49 9.22
C TYR A 404 4.94 -20.73 10.45
N VAL A 405 5.71 -21.38 11.32
CA VAL A 405 6.27 -20.73 12.51
C VAL A 405 7.28 -19.65 12.11
N LYS A 406 8.14 -19.89 11.12
CA LYS A 406 9.08 -18.88 10.61
C LYS A 406 8.36 -17.68 10.00
N THR A 407 7.34 -17.90 9.17
CA THR A 407 6.57 -16.82 8.56
C THR A 407 5.77 -16.05 9.61
N LEU A 408 5.16 -16.75 10.58
CA LEU A 408 4.44 -16.12 11.69
C LEU A 408 5.38 -15.23 12.50
N ASN A 409 6.54 -15.74 12.90
CA ASN A 409 7.54 -15.00 13.69
C ASN A 409 8.06 -13.77 12.94
N SER A 410 8.27 -13.87 11.62
CA SER A 410 8.70 -12.74 10.78
C SER A 410 7.67 -11.61 10.68
N SER A 411 6.39 -11.94 10.90
CA SER A 411 5.25 -11.03 10.84
C SER A 411 4.90 -10.41 12.19
N GLN A 412 5.50 -10.86 13.29
CA GLN A 412 5.20 -10.33 14.61
C GLN A 412 5.83 -8.94 14.83
N PRO A 413 5.17 -8.05 15.59
CA PRO A 413 5.77 -6.80 16.01
C PRO A 413 7.00 -7.04 16.88
N HIS A 414 7.84 -6.02 17.01
CA HIS A 414 9.03 -6.11 17.84
C HIS A 414 8.62 -6.35 19.31
N PRO A 415 9.23 -7.30 20.05
CA PRO A 415 8.79 -7.68 21.40
C PRO A 415 8.68 -6.50 22.37
N ALA A 416 9.65 -5.57 22.32
CA ALA A 416 9.64 -4.36 23.15
C ALA A 416 8.45 -3.41 22.91
N THR A 417 7.70 -3.59 21.81
CA THR A 417 6.54 -2.76 21.44
C THR A 417 5.21 -3.39 21.83
N ILE A 418 5.25 -4.56 22.48
CA ILE A 418 4.06 -5.27 22.96
C ILE A 418 4.07 -5.17 24.48
N THR A 419 2.94 -4.80 25.07
CA THR A 419 2.70 -4.98 26.52
C THR A 419 2.08 -6.36 26.71
N THR A 420 2.72 -7.22 27.50
CA THR A 420 2.20 -8.57 27.78
C THR A 420 1.27 -8.58 28.99
N TYR A 421 1.44 -7.64 29.93
CA TYR A 421 0.64 -7.60 31.15
C TYR A 421 -0.24 -6.36 31.20
N ARG A 422 -1.52 -6.55 31.55
CA ARG A 422 -2.48 -5.44 31.69
C ARG A 422 -2.02 -4.37 32.70
N LYS A 423 -1.24 -4.76 33.71
CA LYS A 423 -0.67 -3.87 34.73
C LYS A 423 0.39 -2.91 34.18
N GLU A 424 0.96 -3.17 33.01
CA GLU A 424 1.92 -2.28 32.35
C GLU A 424 1.25 -1.10 31.64
N TYR A 425 -0.08 -1.17 31.48
CA TYR A 425 -0.87 -0.02 31.06
C TYR A 425 -1.14 0.87 32.27
N GLU A 426 -0.40 1.96 32.37
CA GLU A 426 -0.74 3.06 33.27
C GLU A 426 -1.95 3.81 32.69
N TYR A 427 -3.14 3.50 33.22
CA TYR A 427 -4.37 4.22 32.94
C TYR A 427 -4.39 5.50 33.79
N VAL A 428 -3.88 6.60 33.21
CA VAL A 428 -3.93 7.94 33.80
C VAL A 428 -5.00 8.76 33.10
#